data_AF-A0A0J7HWG3-F1
#
_entry.id   AF-A0A0J7HWG3-F1
#
_cell.length_a   1.000
_cell.length_b   1.000
_cell.length_c   1.000
_cell.angle_alpha   90.00
_cell.angle_beta   90.00
_cell.angle_gamma   90.00
#
_symmetry.space_group_name_H-M   'P 1'
#
loop_
_entity.id
_entity.type
_entity.pdbx_description
1 polymer ?
#
loop_
_entity_poly.entity_id
_entity_poly.type
_entity_poly.pdbx_seq_one_letter_code
_entity_poly.pdbx_strand_id
1 'polypeptide(L)'
;MKMKFRNYFVLLLLFMICCKQYSKVGKEQKSIFIPIKEDILYKDSINSIYLKTSSVFIGTDSIYYEYYNHVSYDKENDSLIELKNIIDVKTFDYLNGSNVFYKDKNYMYVYQKYPATYPPLKIIEINPNKAVIIKNDYIKDDKNVYFLGMKISENATDFKPIPNKDSLLLFGDGKKIIWNWSEMSKDDFIDLSLSKKVKDSLINKYFP
;
A
#
# COMPACT_ATOMS: atom_id res chain seq x y z
N MET A 1 58.03 -24.35 -3.05
CA MET A 1 56.59 -24.17 -3.40
C MET A 1 55.68 -24.68 -2.27
N LYS A 2 55.61 -23.99 -1.13
CA LYS A 2 54.73 -24.35 0.00
C LYS A 2 54.40 -23.09 0.81
N MET A 3 53.61 -22.17 0.26
CA MET A 3 53.05 -21.04 1.03
C MET A 3 51.91 -20.37 0.25
N LYS A 4 50.83 -21.12 -0.01
CA LYS A 4 49.56 -20.54 -0.49
C LYS A 4 48.30 -21.14 0.14
N PHE A 5 48.39 -22.22 0.91
CA PHE A 5 47.21 -22.90 1.46
C PHE A 5 46.70 -22.34 2.79
N ARG A 6 47.50 -21.56 3.53
CA ARG A 6 47.15 -21.13 4.90
C ARG A 6 46.15 -19.97 4.95
N ASN A 7 46.10 -19.13 3.91
CA ASN A 7 45.21 -17.96 3.87
C ASN A 7 43.78 -18.31 3.43
N TYR A 8 43.58 -19.36 2.61
CA TYR A 8 42.23 -19.78 2.20
C TYR A 8 41.45 -20.41 3.34
N PHE A 9 42.12 -21.08 4.28
CA PHE A 9 41.45 -21.71 5.42
C PHE A 9 40.86 -20.68 6.39
N VAL A 10 41.57 -19.56 6.61
CA VAL A 10 41.08 -18.45 7.45
C VAL A 10 39.91 -17.71 6.78
N LEU A 11 39.97 -17.52 5.46
CA LEU A 11 38.89 -16.91 4.69
C LEU A 11 37.62 -17.78 4.71
N LEU A 12 37.76 -19.11 4.59
CA LEU A 12 36.64 -20.06 4.65
C LEU A 12 36.02 -20.12 6.06
N LEU A 13 36.84 -20.04 7.11
CA LEU A 13 36.36 -19.99 8.50
C LEU A 13 35.59 -18.69 8.79
N LEU A 14 36.06 -17.55 8.30
CA LEU A 14 35.33 -16.27 8.40
C LEU A 14 33.99 -16.32 7.64
N PHE A 15 33.95 -16.94 6.45
CA PHE A 15 32.71 -17.12 5.70
C PHE A 15 31.71 -18.02 6.45
N MET A 16 32.19 -19.11 7.08
CA MET A 16 31.35 -20.02 7.87
C MET A 16 30.84 -19.40 9.17
N ILE A 17 31.59 -18.48 9.79
CA ILE A 17 31.14 -17.72 10.97
C ILE A 17 30.05 -16.71 10.58
N CYS A 18 30.22 -16.00 9.46
CA CYS A 18 29.18 -15.10 8.93
C CYS A 18 27.88 -15.85 8.56
N CYS A 19 27.98 -17.04 7.95
CA CYS A 19 26.79 -17.83 7.60
C CYS A 19 26.06 -18.39 8.84
N LYS A 20 26.76 -18.71 9.93
CA LYS A 20 26.12 -19.16 11.19
C LYS A 20 25.40 -18.03 11.95
N GLN A 21 25.80 -16.78 11.75
CA GLN A 21 25.06 -15.63 12.31
C GLN A 21 23.76 -15.35 11.54
N TYR A 22 23.73 -15.64 10.24
CA TYR A 22 22.52 -15.47 9.42
C TYR A 22 21.45 -16.55 9.63
N SER A 23 21.82 -17.76 10.03
CA SER A 23 20.86 -18.86 10.23
C SER A 23 20.06 -18.80 11.54
N LYS A 24 20.33 -17.82 12.42
CA LYS A 24 19.55 -17.56 13.64
C LYS A 24 18.49 -16.48 13.50
N VAL A 25 18.34 -15.86 12.33
CA VAL A 25 17.38 -14.76 12.08
C VAL A 25 15.93 -15.28 11.87
N GLY A 26 15.71 -16.61 11.92
CA GLY A 26 14.41 -17.24 11.65
C GLY A 26 13.61 -17.74 12.85
N LYS A 27 14.08 -17.56 14.09
CA LYS A 27 13.33 -17.98 15.29
C LYS A 27 12.96 -16.78 16.14
N GLU A 28 11.70 -16.36 16.01
CA GLU A 28 10.98 -15.46 16.91
C GLU A 28 11.76 -14.20 17.34
N GLN A 29 11.72 -13.16 16.50
CA GLN A 29 11.95 -11.76 16.90
C GLN A 29 10.84 -11.22 17.85
N LYS A 30 10.29 -12.09 18.70
CA LYS A 30 9.09 -11.85 19.51
C LYS A 30 9.35 -10.99 20.75
N SER A 31 10.58 -10.49 20.96
CA SER A 31 10.97 -9.84 22.22
C SER A 31 11.35 -8.36 22.16
N ILE A 32 11.37 -7.72 20.98
CA ILE A 32 11.76 -6.29 20.88
C ILE A 32 10.53 -5.38 20.72
N PHE A 33 9.46 -5.89 20.11
CA PHE A 33 8.26 -5.12 19.81
C PHE A 33 7.12 -5.45 20.78
N ILE A 34 6.66 -4.45 21.51
CA ILE A 34 5.55 -4.52 22.46
C ILE A 34 4.29 -4.03 21.74
N PRO A 35 3.21 -4.83 21.65
CA PRO A 35 1.97 -4.37 21.03
C PRO A 35 1.37 -3.20 21.82
N ILE A 36 0.97 -2.14 21.12
CA ILE A 36 0.23 -0.99 21.67
C ILE A 36 -1.18 -0.88 21.09
N LYS A 37 -1.41 -1.47 19.91
CA LYS A 37 -2.74 -1.79 19.39
C LYS A 37 -2.67 -3.18 18.79
N GLU A 38 -3.51 -4.08 19.29
CA GLU A 38 -3.49 -5.51 18.98
C GLU A 38 -3.37 -5.74 17.47
N ASP A 39 -2.35 -6.49 17.07
CA ASP A 39 -2.00 -6.85 15.69
C ASP A 39 -1.73 -5.73 14.67
N ILE A 40 -1.79 -4.45 15.06
CA ILE A 40 -1.59 -3.31 14.16
C ILE A 40 -0.33 -2.52 14.51
N LEU A 41 -0.25 -2.03 15.75
CA LEU A 41 0.78 -1.10 16.18
C LEU A 41 1.61 -1.69 17.29
N TYR A 42 2.91 -1.50 17.18
CA TYR A 42 3.91 -1.96 18.13
C TYR A 42 4.84 -0.82 18.51
N LYS A 43 5.50 -0.93 19.67
CA LYS A 43 6.58 -0.05 20.07
C LYS A 43 7.84 -0.82 20.45
N ASP A 44 9.00 -0.18 20.32
CA ASP A 44 10.26 -0.70 20.84
C ASP A 44 10.59 -0.14 22.24
N SER A 45 11.79 -0.44 22.74
CA SER A 45 12.27 0.02 24.05
C SER A 45 12.57 1.53 24.13
N ILE A 46 12.67 2.22 23.00
CA ILE A 46 12.89 3.67 22.91
C ILE A 46 11.60 4.44 22.55
N ASN A 47 10.45 3.77 22.61
CA ASN A 47 9.11 4.30 22.27
C ASN A 47 8.95 4.75 20.80
N SER A 48 9.73 4.20 19.87
CA SER A 48 9.40 4.32 18.44
C SER A 48 8.15 3.50 18.14
N ILE A 49 7.28 3.99 17.26
CA ILE A 49 6.05 3.28 16.87
C ILE A 49 6.22 2.64 15.50
N TYR A 50 5.76 1.40 15.37
CA TYR A 50 5.82 0.59 14.17
C TYR A 50 4.43 0.10 13.79
N LEU A 51 4.11 0.23 12.51
CA LEU A 51 3.00 -0.47 11.86
C LEU A 51 3.48 -1.87 11.47
N LYS A 52 2.77 -2.90 11.97
CA LYS A 52 2.94 -4.29 11.53
C LYS A 52 2.12 -4.51 10.27
N THR A 53 2.74 -5.05 9.22
CA THR A 53 2.04 -5.46 8.00
C THR A 53 2.22 -6.96 7.74
N SER A 54 1.53 -7.44 6.70
CA SER A 54 1.33 -8.86 6.36
C SER A 54 2.55 -9.75 6.50
N SER A 55 2.29 -11.02 6.81
CA SER A 55 3.24 -12.13 6.80
C SER A 55 3.79 -12.41 5.40
N VAL A 56 5.10 -12.30 5.19
CA VAL A 56 5.78 -12.86 4.03
C VAL A 56 6.14 -14.32 4.34
N PHE A 57 5.65 -15.25 3.53
CA PHE A 57 6.07 -16.64 3.56
C PHE A 57 7.39 -16.78 2.80
N ILE A 58 8.46 -17.15 3.49
CA ILE A 58 9.73 -17.52 2.87
C ILE A 58 9.92 -19.02 3.12
N GLY A 59 9.60 -19.84 2.12
CA GLY A 59 9.62 -21.30 2.24
C GLY A 59 8.42 -21.88 2.99
N THR A 60 8.49 -23.17 3.33
CA THR A 60 7.37 -23.95 3.88
C THR A 60 7.01 -23.62 5.33
N ASP A 61 7.93 -23.04 6.11
CA ASP A 61 7.81 -23.08 7.59
C ASP A 61 8.09 -21.76 8.33
N SER A 62 8.24 -20.62 7.64
CA SER A 62 8.52 -19.34 8.32
C SER A 62 7.62 -18.19 7.90
N ILE A 63 7.01 -17.55 8.91
CA ILE A 63 6.22 -16.33 8.78
C ILE A 63 7.09 -15.15 9.21
N TYR A 64 7.35 -14.23 8.29
CA TYR A 64 8.06 -12.97 8.56
C TYR A 64 7.07 -11.81 8.57
N TYR A 65 7.12 -10.97 9.61
CA TYR A 65 6.36 -9.73 9.67
C TYR A 65 7.25 -8.54 9.30
N GLU A 66 6.70 -7.62 8.53
CA GLU A 66 7.33 -6.35 8.20
C GLU A 66 6.85 -5.27 9.19
N TYR A 67 7.78 -4.44 9.67
CA TYR A 67 7.51 -3.36 10.62
C TYR A 67 8.01 -2.04 10.04
N TYR A 68 7.14 -1.04 9.95
CA TYR A 68 7.46 0.27 9.38
C TYR A 68 7.22 1.37 10.41
N ASN A 69 8.19 2.27 10.57
CA ASN A 69 8.11 3.39 11.53
C ASN A 69 8.05 4.77 10.85
N HIS A 70 7.96 4.83 9.53
CA HIS A 70 7.88 6.09 8.77
C HIS A 70 6.68 6.10 7.83
N VAL A 71 6.19 7.30 7.55
CA VAL A 71 5.16 7.61 6.57
C VAL A 71 5.60 8.77 5.69
N SER A 72 5.22 8.76 4.41
CA SER A 72 5.41 9.90 3.52
C SER A 72 4.18 10.80 3.51
N TYR A 73 4.41 12.10 3.45
CA TYR A 73 3.34 13.09 3.33
C TYR A 73 3.70 14.13 2.26
N ASP A 74 3.13 13.98 1.06
CA ASP A 74 3.41 14.82 -0.11
C ASP A 74 3.21 16.33 0.14
N LYS A 75 2.36 16.69 1.11
CA LYS A 75 2.01 18.10 1.39
C LYS A 75 3.17 18.90 2.01
N GLU A 76 4.17 18.22 2.55
CA GLU A 76 5.33 18.80 3.22
C GLU A 76 6.64 18.34 2.57
N ASN A 77 6.81 18.57 1.28
CA ASN A 77 8.07 18.32 0.55
C ASN A 77 8.56 16.85 0.57
N ASP A 78 7.66 15.88 0.43
CA ASP A 78 8.00 14.45 0.52
C ASP A 78 8.75 14.08 1.81
N SER A 79 8.43 14.79 2.91
CA SER A 79 9.06 14.54 4.20
C SER A 79 8.69 13.16 4.72
N LEU A 80 9.72 12.45 5.19
CA LEU A 80 9.55 11.21 5.93
C LEU A 80 9.27 11.56 7.39
N ILE A 81 8.10 11.19 7.86
CA ILE A 81 7.64 11.49 9.22
C ILE A 81 7.62 10.18 10.01
N GLU A 82 8.23 10.18 11.18
CA GLU A 82 8.11 9.03 12.09
C GLU A 82 6.66 8.89 12.58
N LEU A 83 6.14 7.65 12.60
CA LEU A 83 4.76 7.38 13.00
C LEU A 83 4.42 7.94 14.38
N LYS A 84 5.37 7.85 15.33
CA LYS A 84 5.19 8.33 16.70
C LYS A 84 4.84 9.82 16.81
N ASN A 85 5.16 10.61 15.78
CA ASN A 85 4.95 12.06 15.77
C ASN A 85 3.63 12.45 15.09
N ILE A 86 2.96 11.54 14.39
CA ILE A 86 1.81 11.88 13.52
C ILE A 86 0.56 11.05 13.77
N ILE A 87 0.70 9.79 14.17
CA ILE A 87 -0.47 8.93 14.35
C ILE A 87 -1.16 9.21 15.69
N ASP A 88 -2.49 9.23 15.68
CA ASP A 88 -3.30 9.14 16.90
C ASP A 88 -3.53 7.67 17.24
N VAL A 89 -2.66 7.11 18.09
CA VAL A 89 -2.68 5.68 18.50
C VAL A 89 -4.06 5.22 18.97
N LYS A 90 -4.82 6.09 19.65
CA LYS A 90 -6.15 5.76 20.20
C LYS A 90 -7.16 5.45 19.09
N THR A 91 -7.12 6.19 17.99
CA THR A 91 -8.10 6.09 16.89
C THR A 91 -7.55 5.41 15.65
N PHE A 92 -6.25 5.12 15.59
CA PHE A 92 -5.60 4.46 14.46
C PHE A 92 -6.12 3.04 14.23
N ASP A 93 -6.68 2.71 13.08
CA ASP A 93 -7.24 1.39 12.77
C ASP A 93 -7.20 1.08 11.26
N TYR A 94 -7.47 -0.19 10.91
CA TYR A 94 -7.78 -0.54 9.53
C TYR A 94 -9.10 0.12 9.10
N LEU A 95 -9.17 0.48 7.82
CA LEU A 95 -10.45 0.78 7.22
C LEU A 95 -11.18 -0.54 6.93
N ASN A 96 -12.32 -0.77 7.59
CA ASN A 96 -13.14 -1.97 7.43
C ASN A 96 -13.32 -2.36 5.96
N GLY A 97 -12.89 -3.58 5.60
CA GLY A 97 -12.94 -4.08 4.23
C GLY A 97 -11.66 -3.86 3.41
N SER A 98 -10.56 -3.39 4.03
CA SER A 98 -9.26 -3.24 3.39
C SER A 98 -8.11 -3.71 4.29
N ASN A 99 -7.07 -4.27 3.67
CA ASN A 99 -5.75 -4.52 4.26
C ASN A 99 -4.69 -3.48 3.81
N VAL A 100 -5.11 -2.50 3.02
CA VAL A 100 -4.28 -1.47 2.38
C VAL A 100 -4.52 -0.11 3.04
N PHE A 101 -5.76 0.19 3.45
CA PHE A 101 -6.11 1.48 4.03
C PHE A 101 -6.19 1.43 5.55
N TYR A 102 -5.60 2.45 6.17
CA TYR A 102 -5.66 2.71 7.61
C TYR A 102 -6.18 4.13 7.83
N LYS A 103 -6.66 4.40 9.03
CA LYS A 103 -7.11 5.74 9.40
C LYS A 103 -6.92 6.00 10.87
N ASP A 104 -6.79 7.26 11.22
CA ASP A 104 -7.07 7.74 12.56
C ASP A 104 -8.04 8.93 12.48
N LYS A 105 -8.24 9.67 13.58
CA LYS A 105 -9.15 10.82 13.60
C LYS A 105 -8.70 11.99 12.69
N ASN A 106 -7.41 12.06 12.36
CA ASN A 106 -6.77 13.16 11.65
C ASN A 106 -6.50 12.82 10.19
N TYR A 107 -6.00 11.62 9.92
CA TYR A 107 -5.43 11.23 8.63
C TYR A 107 -5.94 9.89 8.13
N MET A 108 -5.79 9.73 6.82
CA MET A 108 -6.00 8.50 6.08
C MET A 108 -4.66 8.06 5.52
N TYR A 109 -4.37 6.78 5.65
CA TYR A 109 -3.11 6.18 5.25
C TYR A 109 -3.36 5.08 4.22
N VAL A 110 -2.46 4.96 3.26
CA VAL A 110 -2.42 3.88 2.28
C VAL A 110 -1.10 3.13 2.40
N TYR A 111 -1.16 1.82 2.45
CA TYR A 111 0.01 0.94 2.40
C TYR A 111 0.20 0.41 0.99
N GLN A 112 1.31 0.77 0.36
CA GLN A 112 1.67 0.43 -1.00
C GLN A 112 2.86 -0.54 -0.99
N LYS A 113 2.61 -1.80 -1.35
CA LYS A 113 3.66 -2.82 -1.51
C LYS A 113 4.08 -2.89 -2.99
N TYR A 114 4.80 -1.87 -3.45
CA TYR A 114 5.45 -1.88 -4.77
C TYR A 114 6.98 -1.87 -4.63
N PRO A 115 7.71 -2.57 -5.51
CA PRO A 115 9.16 -2.44 -5.58
C PRO A 115 9.50 -0.96 -5.85
N ALA A 116 10.35 -0.38 -5.00
CA ALA A 116 10.81 1.02 -5.03
C ALA A 116 9.91 2.10 -4.40
N THR A 117 8.89 1.75 -3.61
CA THR A 117 8.17 2.74 -2.77
C THR A 117 8.69 2.69 -1.32
N TYR A 118 9.42 3.71 -0.88
CA TYR A 118 9.79 3.89 0.52
C TYR A 118 9.49 5.33 0.99
N PRO A 119 8.84 5.49 2.15
CA PRO A 119 8.19 4.46 2.96
C PRO A 119 6.96 3.91 2.24
N PRO A 120 6.58 2.65 2.51
CA PRO A 120 5.41 2.05 1.87
C PRO A 120 4.09 2.56 2.47
N LEU A 121 4.11 3.31 3.57
CA LEU A 121 2.94 3.98 4.11
C LEU A 121 2.94 5.45 3.66
N LYS A 122 1.81 5.91 3.15
CA LYS A 122 1.60 7.28 2.69
C LYS A 122 0.33 7.89 3.25
N ILE A 123 0.36 9.18 3.61
CA ILE A 123 -0.85 9.95 3.94
C ILE A 123 -1.52 10.45 2.67
N ILE A 124 -2.84 10.31 2.60
CA ILE A 124 -3.65 10.74 1.46
C ILE A 124 -4.71 11.75 1.90
N GLU A 125 -5.01 12.72 1.03
CA GLU A 125 -5.89 13.86 1.32
C GLU A 125 -7.39 13.50 1.23
N ILE A 126 -7.79 12.46 1.94
CA ILE A 126 -9.19 12.01 2.02
C ILE A 126 -9.69 12.18 3.45
N ASN A 127 -10.94 12.64 3.60
CA ASN A 127 -11.52 12.85 4.93
C ASN A 127 -11.75 11.50 5.65
N PRO A 128 -11.06 11.19 6.76
CA PRO A 128 -11.15 9.89 7.43
C PRO A 128 -12.54 9.54 7.94
N ASN A 129 -13.36 10.55 8.21
CA ASN A 129 -14.72 10.39 8.73
C ASN A 129 -15.76 10.18 7.61
N LYS A 130 -15.38 10.43 6.36
CA LYS A 130 -16.24 10.29 5.18
C LYS A 130 -15.72 9.23 4.18
N ALA A 131 -14.55 8.66 4.45
CA ALA A 131 -13.92 7.68 3.60
C ALA A 131 -14.74 6.39 3.50
N VAL A 132 -15.04 5.97 2.28
CA VAL A 132 -15.77 4.75 1.93
C VAL A 132 -15.01 3.99 0.85
N ILE A 133 -14.79 2.70 1.07
CA ILE A 133 -14.24 1.80 0.06
C ILE A 133 -15.32 1.49 -0.96
N ILE A 134 -14.97 1.61 -2.24
CA ILE A 134 -15.87 1.29 -3.35
C ILE A 134 -15.68 -0.19 -3.72
N LYS A 135 -14.52 -0.53 -4.28
CA LYS A 135 -14.10 -1.87 -4.73
C LYS A 135 -12.63 -1.80 -5.18
N ASN A 136 -11.88 -2.91 -5.20
CA ASN A 136 -10.53 -3.01 -5.82
C ASN A 136 -9.62 -1.80 -5.48
N ASP A 137 -9.49 -1.48 -4.19
CA ASP A 137 -8.64 -0.39 -3.69
C ASP A 137 -9.02 1.03 -4.14
N TYR A 138 -10.21 1.20 -4.71
CA TYR A 138 -10.84 2.50 -4.85
C TYR A 138 -11.47 2.93 -3.53
N ILE A 139 -11.18 4.16 -3.13
CA ILE A 139 -11.71 4.79 -1.94
C ILE A 139 -12.16 6.21 -2.28
N LYS A 140 -13.23 6.68 -1.66
CA LYS A 140 -13.71 8.04 -1.86
C LYS A 140 -14.17 8.69 -0.57
N ASP A 141 -14.14 10.01 -0.53
CA ASP A 141 -14.91 10.80 0.43
C ASP A 141 -16.07 11.52 -0.27
N ASP A 142 -16.51 12.64 0.28
CA ASP A 142 -17.57 13.49 -0.27
C ASP A 142 -17.15 14.26 -1.53
N LYS A 143 -15.85 14.36 -1.82
CA LYS A 143 -15.32 15.19 -2.91
C LYS A 143 -14.46 14.40 -3.88
N ASN A 144 -13.49 13.67 -3.35
CA ASN A 144 -12.40 13.09 -4.10
C ASN A 144 -12.51 11.57 -4.14
N VAL A 145 -11.94 11.00 -5.20
CA VAL A 145 -11.77 9.56 -5.38
C VAL A 145 -10.30 9.28 -5.55
N TYR A 146 -9.85 8.21 -4.90
CA TYR A 146 -8.48 7.73 -4.94
C TYR A 146 -8.45 6.27 -5.38
N PHE A 147 -7.40 5.90 -6.11
CA PHE A 147 -7.03 4.52 -6.39
C PHE A 147 -5.62 4.28 -5.85
N LEU A 148 -5.47 3.35 -4.90
CA LEU A 148 -4.20 3.08 -4.23
C LEU A 148 -3.50 4.37 -3.76
N GLY A 149 -4.26 5.33 -3.25
CA GLY A 149 -3.74 6.61 -2.74
C GLY A 149 -3.37 7.67 -3.76
N MET A 150 -3.52 7.40 -5.05
CA MET A 150 -3.46 8.44 -6.09
C MET A 150 -4.84 9.06 -6.27
N LYS A 151 -4.95 10.38 -6.24
CA LYS A 151 -6.21 11.07 -6.56
C LYS A 151 -6.51 10.90 -8.05
N ILE A 152 -7.67 10.36 -8.39
CA ILE A 152 -8.07 10.07 -9.78
C ILE A 152 -9.28 10.87 -10.25
N SER A 153 -10.09 11.39 -9.32
CA SER A 153 -11.25 12.23 -9.63
C SER A 153 -11.58 13.16 -8.47
N GLU A 154 -12.13 14.32 -8.81
CA GLU A 154 -12.69 15.31 -7.87
C GLU A 154 -14.23 15.32 -7.93
N ASN A 155 -14.83 14.29 -8.53
CA ASN A 155 -16.28 14.13 -8.62
C ASN A 155 -16.76 12.81 -8.00
N ALA A 156 -16.59 12.67 -6.69
CA ALA A 156 -17.00 11.48 -5.94
C ALA A 156 -18.51 11.15 -6.00
N THR A 157 -19.35 12.15 -6.26
CA THR A 157 -20.82 12.02 -6.37
C THR A 157 -21.22 11.20 -7.58
N ASP A 158 -20.60 11.47 -8.72
CA ASP A 158 -20.91 10.79 -9.99
C ASP A 158 -20.01 9.59 -10.25
N PHE A 159 -18.95 9.39 -9.46
CA PHE A 159 -18.05 8.24 -9.58
C PHE A 159 -18.76 6.92 -9.30
N LYS A 160 -19.09 6.20 -10.38
CA LYS A 160 -19.91 4.98 -10.34
C LYS A 160 -19.36 3.94 -11.31
N PRO A 161 -19.46 2.63 -10.99
CA PRO A 161 -19.07 1.59 -11.91
C PRO A 161 -19.93 1.66 -13.16
N ILE A 162 -19.31 1.53 -14.33
CA ILE A 162 -19.99 1.44 -15.62
C ILE A 162 -20.39 -0.04 -15.81
N PRO A 163 -21.69 -0.36 -15.83
CA PRO A 163 -22.13 -1.74 -16.00
C PRO A 163 -21.67 -2.27 -17.36
N ASN A 164 -20.90 -3.34 -17.33
CA ASN A 164 -20.56 -4.09 -18.53
C ASN A 164 -20.63 -5.59 -18.22
N LYS A 165 -20.85 -6.41 -19.25
CA LYS A 165 -20.96 -7.86 -19.09
C LYS A 165 -19.59 -8.51 -18.89
N ASP A 166 -18.53 -7.78 -19.19
CA ASP A 166 -17.17 -8.25 -19.11
C ASP A 166 -16.63 -8.03 -17.68
N SER A 167 -15.63 -8.78 -17.26
CA SER A 167 -15.07 -8.67 -15.91
C SER A 167 -14.26 -7.38 -15.68
N LEU A 168 -14.31 -6.44 -16.63
CA LEU A 168 -13.54 -5.20 -16.60
C LEU A 168 -14.23 -4.18 -15.69
N LEU A 169 -13.53 -3.73 -14.65
CA LEU A 169 -14.06 -2.70 -13.76
C LEU A 169 -13.72 -1.31 -14.30
N LEU A 170 -14.70 -0.69 -14.96
CA LEU A 170 -14.63 0.70 -15.41
C LEU A 170 -15.46 1.58 -14.50
N PHE A 171 -15.02 2.81 -14.30
CA PHE A 171 -15.78 3.84 -13.59
C PHE A 171 -16.02 5.04 -14.50
N GLY A 172 -17.17 5.69 -14.33
CA GLY A 172 -17.42 7.01 -14.90
C GLY A 172 -17.55 8.00 -13.77
N ASP A 173 -16.97 9.20 -13.91
CA ASP A 173 -17.11 10.29 -12.93
C ASP A 173 -18.05 11.41 -13.40
N GLY A 174 -18.90 11.09 -14.37
CA GLY A 174 -19.79 12.04 -15.03
C GLY A 174 -19.14 12.84 -16.18
N LYS A 175 -17.81 12.94 -16.24
CA LYS A 175 -17.08 13.65 -17.30
C LYS A 175 -16.19 12.73 -18.12
N LYS A 176 -15.57 11.75 -17.48
CA LYS A 176 -14.60 10.83 -18.09
C LYS A 176 -14.82 9.40 -17.64
N ILE A 177 -14.23 8.49 -18.42
CA ILE A 177 -14.08 7.08 -18.05
C ILE A 177 -12.71 6.91 -17.37
N ILE A 178 -12.71 6.20 -16.26
CA ILE A 178 -11.53 5.91 -15.46
C ILE A 178 -11.35 4.40 -15.40
N TRP A 179 -10.12 3.95 -15.64
CA TRP A 179 -9.70 2.57 -15.50
C TRP A 179 -8.39 2.52 -14.72
N ASN A 180 -8.37 1.77 -13.61
CA ASN A 180 -7.31 1.81 -12.61
C ASN A 180 -7.03 3.25 -12.14
N TRP A 181 -5.80 3.74 -12.33
CA TRP A 181 -5.37 5.09 -11.93
C TRP A 181 -5.51 6.15 -13.03
N SER A 182 -5.93 5.78 -14.24
CA SER A 182 -5.87 6.68 -15.40
C SER A 182 -7.24 6.98 -16.00
N GLU A 183 -7.36 8.21 -16.49
CA GLU A 183 -8.39 8.56 -17.46
C GLU A 183 -8.16 7.77 -18.74
N MET A 184 -9.23 7.18 -19.26
CA MET A 184 -9.19 6.38 -20.48
C MET A 184 -9.31 7.29 -21.69
N SER A 185 -8.41 7.13 -22.67
CA SER A 185 -8.55 7.82 -23.94
C SER A 185 -9.66 7.19 -24.79
N LYS A 186 -10.15 7.95 -25.79
CA LYS A 186 -11.15 7.43 -26.73
C LYS A 186 -10.61 6.22 -27.51
N ASP A 187 -9.34 6.27 -27.91
CA ASP A 187 -8.71 5.21 -28.69
C ASP A 187 -8.58 3.93 -27.85
N ASP A 188 -8.07 4.03 -26.62
CA ASP A 188 -7.98 2.89 -25.69
C ASP A 188 -9.37 2.29 -25.39
N PHE A 189 -10.39 3.15 -25.29
CA PHE A 189 -11.76 2.71 -25.04
C PHE A 189 -12.35 1.92 -26.22
N ILE A 190 -12.06 2.32 -27.46
CA ILE A 190 -12.56 1.65 -28.66
C ILE A 190 -11.99 0.23 -28.77
N ASP A 191 -10.80 -0.02 -28.24
CA ASP A 191 -10.15 -1.34 -28.28
C ASP A 191 -10.68 -2.32 -27.21
N LEU A 192 -11.47 -1.85 -26.24
CA LEU A 192 -12.06 -2.73 -25.23
C LEU A 192 -13.00 -3.76 -25.84
N SER A 193 -13.04 -4.97 -25.29
CA SER A 193 -13.94 -6.05 -25.74
C SER A 193 -15.42 -5.85 -25.33
N LEU A 194 -15.95 -4.62 -25.45
CA LEU A 194 -17.34 -4.27 -25.14
C LEU A 194 -18.25 -4.40 -26.37
N SER A 195 -19.54 -4.69 -26.14
CA SER A 195 -20.53 -4.69 -27.23
C SER A 195 -20.64 -3.30 -27.90
N LYS A 196 -20.85 -3.27 -29.22
CA LYS A 196 -20.99 -2.03 -30.00
C LYS A 196 -22.00 -1.05 -29.40
N LYS A 197 -23.18 -1.53 -28.99
CA LYS A 197 -24.22 -0.72 -28.35
C LYS A 197 -23.72 0.00 -27.08
N VAL A 198 -22.93 -0.69 -26.26
CA VAL A 198 -22.34 -0.10 -25.04
C VAL A 198 -21.28 0.92 -25.40
N LYS A 199 -20.40 0.61 -26.38
CA LYS A 199 -19.38 1.55 -26.86
C LYS A 199 -20.00 2.84 -27.38
N ASP A 200 -20.96 2.74 -28.29
CA ASP A 200 -21.61 3.91 -28.91
C ASP A 200 -22.27 4.79 -27.84
N SER A 201 -22.95 4.18 -26.86
CA SER A 201 -23.59 4.91 -25.76
C SER A 201 -22.58 5.63 -24.86
N LEU A 202 -21.41 5.03 -24.61
CA LEU A 202 -20.39 5.59 -23.73
C LEU A 202 -19.54 6.64 -24.46
N ILE A 203 -19.26 6.43 -25.76
CA ILE A 203 -18.54 7.39 -26.60
C ILE A 203 -19.29 8.72 -26.66
N ASN A 204 -20.59 8.68 -26.94
CA ASN A 204 -21.39 9.90 -27.01
C ASN A 204 -21.48 10.64 -25.67
N LYS A 205 -21.29 9.94 -24.55
CA LYS A 205 -21.39 10.52 -23.21
C LYS A 205 -20.06 11.10 -22.70
N TYR A 206 -18.95 10.38 -22.91
CA TYR A 206 -17.67 10.67 -22.28
C TYR A 206 -16.58 11.13 -23.24
N PHE A 207 -16.81 11.01 -24.56
CA PHE A 207 -15.88 11.44 -25.60
C PHE A 207 -16.58 12.31 -26.66
N PRO A 208 -17.19 13.45 -26.26
CA PRO A 208 -17.87 14.37 -27.16
C PRO A 208 -16.93 14.99 -28.20
#